data_AF-A0A0F8XC18-F1
#
_entry.id   AF-A0A0F8XC18-F1
#
_cell.length_a   1.000
_cell.length_b   1.000
_cell.length_c   1.000
_cell.angle_alpha   90.00
_cell.angle_beta   90.00
_cell.angle_gamma   90.00
#
_symmetry.space_group_name_H-M   'P 1'
#
loop_
_entity.id
_entity.type
_entity.pdbx_description
1 polymer ?
#
loop_
_entity_poly.entity_id
_entity_poly.type
_entity_poly.pdbx_seq_one_letter_code
_entity_poly.pdbx_strand_id
1 'polypeptide(L)'
;DLVDTTVFGWQEHDLRSAAVTGALEGQDSPSSTGRSRDNVMNVLEIIHESVDVSYTKQATARQLGDIDSAHPFIMSAGGSNPVVDEMAWQIEVRLKEIKRDIEFTIINGTFNEPANNSTKRQTRGLLAAITTNVSDVAVNSTALDGGSSSDDVLAEAAHGLTDGDKIQFTALTGGAGLVINMTYFVVTATTGTFQLAATSGGAAIDFTTDISAATYEEVTDLTQTHVLGLMQDVWDNGGIGEQETAVIIANSWNKRQLTEEFLGVTTAGFRQDERTVGGVNLQTFDTDFGRINVMLNRYIPQNTVAVASIDELRLKWLERADGAFVIEQIGRVGAKVEEQFYGEWGLMYGNERSHGELSGLSTR
;
A
#
# COMPACT_ATOMS: atom_id res chain seq x y z
N ASP A 1 -20.62 5.56 0.46
CA ASP A 1 -21.83 5.89 1.25
C ASP A 1 -21.68 7.24 1.90
N LEU A 2 -22.79 7.87 2.24
CA LEU A 2 -22.82 9.15 2.94
C LEU A 2 -22.87 8.94 4.46
N VAL A 3 -22.30 9.87 5.22
CA VAL A 3 -22.33 9.94 6.68
C VAL A 3 -22.48 11.38 7.16
N ASP A 4 -23.13 11.57 8.30
CA ASP A 4 -23.54 12.88 8.81
C ASP A 4 -22.55 13.42 9.87
N THR A 5 -21.43 12.72 10.08
CA THR A 5 -20.50 12.94 11.18
C THR A 5 -19.06 12.84 10.68
N THR A 6 -18.15 13.58 11.34
CA THR A 6 -16.72 13.57 11.00
C THR A 6 -15.95 12.39 11.60
N VAL A 7 -16.58 11.71 12.56
CA VAL A 7 -16.14 10.47 13.18
C VAL A 7 -17.27 9.47 13.02
N PHE A 8 -17.05 8.42 12.25
CA PHE A 8 -18.06 7.41 11.99
C PHE A 8 -17.61 6.07 12.55
N GLY A 9 -18.56 5.30 13.07
CA GLY A 9 -18.30 3.99 13.63
C GLY A 9 -19.25 2.94 13.11
N TRP A 10 -18.83 1.70 13.24
CA TRP A 10 -19.61 0.50 12.97
C TRP A 10 -19.46 -0.47 14.13
N GLN A 11 -20.30 -1.50 14.13
CA GLN A 11 -20.30 -2.50 15.19
C GLN A 11 -19.81 -3.82 14.64
N GLU A 12 -18.94 -4.46 15.41
CA GLU A 12 -18.56 -5.84 15.22
C GLU A 12 -19.18 -6.68 16.34
N HIS A 13 -19.40 -7.95 16.05
CA HIS A 13 -19.98 -8.88 17.01
C HIS A 13 -19.31 -10.24 16.88
N ASP A 14 -19.01 -10.87 18.02
CA ASP A 14 -18.46 -12.22 18.05
C ASP A 14 -19.56 -13.28 18.07
N LEU A 15 -19.29 -14.39 17.39
CA LEU A 15 -20.08 -15.61 17.43
C LEU A 15 -19.63 -16.43 18.66
N ARG A 16 -20.44 -17.40 19.11
CA ARG A 16 -19.93 -18.33 20.14
C ARG A 16 -19.04 -19.33 19.42
N SER A 17 -17.91 -19.69 20.02
CA SER A 17 -17.07 -20.80 19.55
C SER A 17 -17.94 -22.02 19.26
N ALA A 18 -17.74 -22.64 18.09
CA ALA A 18 -18.51 -23.79 17.70
C ALA A 18 -18.37 -24.90 18.77
N ALA A 19 -19.50 -25.48 19.16
CA ALA A 19 -19.56 -26.59 20.10
C ALA A 19 -20.58 -27.61 19.62
N VAL A 20 -20.33 -28.90 19.88
CA VAL A 20 -21.31 -29.95 19.61
C VAL A 20 -22.59 -29.63 20.38
N THR A 21 -23.68 -29.43 19.64
CA THR A 21 -24.98 -29.12 20.24
C THR A 21 -25.66 -30.42 20.66
N GLY A 22 -25.93 -30.56 21.96
CA GLY A 22 -26.72 -31.66 22.50
C GLY A 22 -27.42 -31.21 23.77
N ALA A 23 -28.74 -31.36 23.80
CA ALA A 23 -29.54 -31.22 25.01
C ALA A 23 -30.21 -32.56 25.29
N LEU A 24 -30.31 -32.94 26.57
CA LEU A 24 -31.12 -34.11 26.94
C LEU A 24 -32.59 -33.83 26.59
N GLU A 25 -33.33 -34.87 26.21
CA GLU A 25 -34.77 -34.75 26.00
C GLU A 25 -35.45 -34.30 27.31
N GLY A 26 -36.05 -33.12 27.30
CA GLY A 26 -36.65 -32.49 28.49
C GLY A 26 -35.72 -31.59 29.33
N GLN A 27 -34.51 -31.30 28.86
CA GLN A 27 -33.59 -30.37 29.55
C GLN A 27 -34.15 -28.94 29.55
N ASP A 28 -34.06 -28.26 30.70
CA ASP A 28 -34.36 -26.84 30.83
C ASP A 28 -33.52 -26.00 29.85
N SER A 29 -34.09 -24.88 29.39
CA SER A 29 -33.43 -23.98 28.45
C SER A 29 -32.04 -23.58 28.98
N PRO A 30 -30.99 -23.60 28.13
CA PRO A 30 -29.66 -23.13 28.51
C PRO A 30 -29.72 -21.70 29.08
N SER A 31 -28.82 -21.40 30.01
CA SER A 31 -28.68 -20.06 30.58
C SER A 31 -28.47 -19.03 29.48
N SER A 32 -29.23 -17.93 29.53
CA SER A 32 -29.13 -16.84 28.55
C SER A 32 -27.72 -16.24 28.58
N THR A 33 -27.06 -16.23 27.43
CA THR A 33 -25.80 -15.51 27.22
C THR A 33 -26.10 -14.26 26.40
N GLY A 34 -25.97 -13.09 27.02
CA GLY A 34 -25.94 -11.82 26.29
C GLY A 34 -24.65 -11.70 25.47
N ARG A 35 -24.70 -10.99 24.34
CA ARG A 35 -23.53 -10.71 23.50
C ARG A 35 -23.09 -9.27 23.68
N SER A 36 -21.78 -9.06 23.79
CA SER A 36 -21.19 -7.72 23.67
C SER A 36 -21.04 -7.38 22.19
N ARG A 37 -21.17 -6.10 21.86
CA ARG A 37 -20.80 -5.55 20.55
C ARG A 37 -19.61 -4.63 20.79
N ASP A 38 -18.62 -4.71 19.93
CA ASP A 38 -17.49 -3.80 19.97
C ASP A 38 -17.72 -2.69 18.94
N ASN A 39 -17.45 -1.46 19.35
CA ASN A 39 -17.59 -0.30 18.49
C ASN A 39 -16.23 0.00 17.88
N VAL A 40 -16.15 -0.06 16.56
CA VAL A 40 -14.97 0.35 15.78
C VAL A 40 -15.27 1.70 15.15
N MET A 41 -14.24 2.55 15.02
CA MET A 41 -14.39 3.89 14.49
C MET A 41 -13.21 4.29 13.61
N ASN A 42 -13.51 5.19 12.68
CA ASN A 42 -12.54 5.92 11.88
C ASN A 42 -12.99 7.38 11.70
N VAL A 43 -12.11 8.22 11.16
CA VAL A 43 -12.37 9.64 10.95
C VAL A 43 -12.40 9.99 9.47
N LEU A 44 -13.11 11.06 9.13
CA LEU A 44 -13.05 11.67 7.80
C LEU A 44 -11.85 12.60 7.69
N GLU A 45 -11.06 12.40 6.63
CA GLU A 45 -10.01 13.30 6.17
C GLU A 45 -10.58 14.31 5.17
N ILE A 46 -10.04 15.53 5.22
CA ILE A 46 -10.48 16.64 4.38
C ILE A 46 -9.64 16.66 3.11
N ILE A 47 -10.30 16.66 1.97
CA ILE A 47 -9.71 17.03 0.67
C ILE A 47 -10.02 18.50 0.46
N HIS A 48 -8.97 19.33 0.42
CA HIS A 48 -9.10 20.75 0.12
C HIS A 48 -7.95 21.19 -0.79
N GLU A 49 -8.28 21.44 -2.05
CA GLU A 49 -7.33 21.78 -3.11
C GLU A 49 -7.89 22.95 -3.94
N SER A 50 -7.04 23.66 -4.68
CA SER A 50 -7.46 24.75 -5.56
C SER A 50 -6.72 24.73 -6.90
N VAL A 51 -7.40 25.22 -7.93
CA VAL A 51 -6.82 25.44 -9.27
C VAL A 51 -7.12 26.86 -9.73
N ASP A 52 -6.18 27.45 -10.44
CA ASP A 52 -6.32 28.81 -10.94
C ASP A 52 -5.84 28.94 -12.39
N VAL A 53 -6.50 29.82 -13.15
CA VAL A 53 -6.12 30.14 -14.53
C VAL A 53 -6.13 31.65 -14.72
N SER A 54 -5.02 32.20 -15.21
CA SER A 54 -4.89 33.63 -15.52
C SER A 54 -5.70 34.02 -16.76
N TYR A 55 -6.14 35.27 -16.83
CA TYR A 55 -6.95 35.76 -17.96
C TYR A 55 -6.22 35.65 -19.30
N THR A 56 -4.92 35.90 -19.32
CA THR A 56 -4.12 35.72 -20.53
C THR A 56 -4.12 34.26 -20.97
N LYS A 57 -3.96 33.31 -20.03
CA LYS A 57 -3.96 31.87 -20.35
C LYS A 57 -5.33 31.37 -20.81
N GLN A 58 -6.42 31.90 -20.24
CA GLN A 58 -7.78 31.66 -20.75
C GLN A 58 -7.97 32.19 -22.18
N ALA A 59 -7.45 33.40 -22.46
CA ALA A 59 -7.56 34.03 -23.78
C ALA A 59 -6.66 33.37 -24.85
N THR A 60 -5.53 32.77 -24.43
CA THR A 60 -4.56 32.14 -25.32
C THR A 60 -4.62 30.61 -25.32
N ALA A 61 -5.67 29.99 -24.77
CA ALA A 61 -5.80 28.53 -24.67
C ALA A 61 -5.65 27.80 -26.02
N ARG A 62 -5.82 28.49 -27.16
CA ARG A 62 -5.65 27.92 -28.51
C ARG A 62 -4.25 28.12 -29.14
N GLN A 63 -3.33 28.80 -28.46
CA GLN A 63 -1.96 28.97 -28.96
C GLN A 63 -1.20 27.66 -28.78
N LEU A 64 -1.00 26.95 -29.90
CA LEU A 64 -0.05 25.84 -29.97
C LEU A 64 1.37 26.43 -29.97
N GLY A 65 2.19 26.05 -29.00
CA GLY A 65 3.60 26.46 -28.97
C GLY A 65 4.31 26.00 -30.24
N ASP A 66 4.94 26.93 -30.95
CA ASP A 66 5.72 26.62 -32.16
C ASP A 66 7.06 25.93 -31.80
N ILE A 67 7.67 25.24 -32.77
CA ILE A 67 8.86 24.39 -32.58
C ILE A 67 10.15 25.19 -32.25
N ASP A 68 10.15 26.52 -32.41
CA ASP A 68 11.33 27.37 -32.22
C ASP A 68 11.36 28.09 -30.86
N SER A 69 12.51 28.00 -30.18
CA SER A 69 12.80 28.50 -28.83
C SER A 69 12.82 30.03 -28.72
N ALA A 70 12.75 30.76 -29.84
CA ALA A 70 12.77 32.22 -29.85
C ALA A 70 11.40 32.87 -29.55
N HIS A 71 10.28 32.20 -29.86
CA HIS A 71 8.94 32.77 -29.72
C HIS A 71 7.88 31.72 -29.30
N PRO A 72 7.85 31.31 -28.02
CA PRO A 72 7.02 30.20 -27.54
C PRO A 72 5.50 30.46 -27.51
N PHE A 73 5.05 31.68 -27.81
CA PHE A 73 3.64 32.11 -27.73
C PHE A 73 3.03 32.52 -29.07
N ILE A 74 3.69 32.20 -30.20
CA ILE A 74 3.12 32.43 -31.53
C ILE A 74 2.18 31.29 -31.88
N MET A 75 0.99 31.62 -32.38
CA MET A 75 0.03 30.63 -32.88
C MET A 75 0.62 29.91 -34.09
N SER A 76 0.94 28.62 -33.96
CA SER A 76 1.42 27.80 -35.07
C SER A 76 0.39 27.77 -36.21
N ALA A 77 0.84 28.06 -37.43
CA ALA A 77 0.01 28.08 -38.64
C ALA A 77 -0.35 26.65 -39.09
N GLY A 78 -1.26 25.98 -38.37
CA GLY A 78 -1.89 24.74 -38.86
C GLY A 78 -2.13 23.62 -37.84
N GLY A 79 -1.81 23.82 -36.56
CA GLY A 79 -2.11 22.85 -35.51
C GLY A 79 -3.18 23.34 -34.54
N SER A 80 -4.25 22.57 -34.32
CA SER A 80 -5.20 22.82 -33.25
C SER A 80 -4.58 22.42 -31.91
N ASN A 81 -4.56 23.31 -30.91
CA ASN A 81 -4.22 22.90 -29.55
C ASN A 81 -5.27 21.86 -29.08
N PRO A 82 -4.87 20.66 -28.64
CA PRO A 82 -5.80 19.68 -28.08
C PRO A 82 -6.50 20.18 -26.81
N VAL A 83 -5.91 21.13 -26.08
CA VAL A 83 -6.55 21.78 -24.92
C VAL A 83 -7.29 23.03 -25.39
N VAL A 84 -8.62 22.96 -25.39
CA VAL A 84 -9.49 24.07 -25.81
C VAL A 84 -10.03 24.89 -24.64
N ASP A 85 -10.05 24.29 -23.44
CA ASP A 85 -10.39 24.92 -22.16
C ASP A 85 -9.34 24.52 -21.12
N GLU A 86 -8.49 25.48 -20.76
CA GLU A 86 -7.43 25.26 -19.78
C GLU A 86 -7.98 25.00 -18.38
N MET A 87 -9.08 25.66 -17.98
CA MET A 87 -9.65 25.47 -16.64
C MET A 87 -10.18 24.04 -16.49
N ALA A 88 -10.94 23.57 -17.47
CA ALA A 88 -11.42 22.18 -17.49
C ALA A 88 -10.25 21.17 -17.44
N TRP A 89 -9.17 21.42 -18.19
CA TRP A 89 -7.99 20.54 -18.16
C TRP A 89 -7.29 20.53 -16.80
N GLN A 90 -7.09 21.69 -16.17
CA GLN A 90 -6.50 21.79 -14.83
C GLN A 90 -7.37 21.06 -13.80
N ILE A 91 -8.69 21.21 -13.89
CA ILE A 91 -9.65 20.49 -13.03
C ILE A 91 -9.50 18.98 -13.22
N GLU A 92 -9.47 18.48 -14.45
CA GLU A 92 -9.31 17.05 -14.72
C GLU A 92 -8.00 16.48 -14.19
N VAL A 93 -6.89 17.23 -14.31
CA VAL A 93 -5.60 16.82 -13.77
C VAL A 93 -5.66 16.77 -12.24
N ARG A 94 -6.23 17.80 -11.60
CA ARG A 94 -6.37 17.84 -10.14
C ARG A 94 -7.27 16.72 -9.61
N LEU A 95 -8.35 16.37 -10.31
CA LEU A 95 -9.19 15.23 -9.97
C LEU A 95 -8.44 13.88 -10.06
N LYS A 96 -7.53 13.73 -11.04
CA LYS A 96 -6.67 12.54 -11.14
C LYS A 96 -5.69 12.47 -9.98
N GLU A 97 -5.11 13.60 -9.57
CA GLU A 97 -4.23 13.70 -8.41
C GLU A 97 -4.99 13.36 -7.11
N ILE A 98 -6.16 13.94 -6.89
CA ILE A 98 -7.02 13.63 -5.73
C ILE A 98 -7.37 12.14 -5.68
N LYS A 99 -7.77 11.55 -6.81
CA LYS A 99 -8.03 10.10 -6.88
C LYS A 99 -6.79 9.29 -6.47
N ARG A 100 -5.62 9.71 -6.94
CA ARG A 100 -4.34 9.06 -6.65
C ARG A 100 -4.04 9.08 -5.15
N ASP A 101 -4.27 10.23 -4.53
CA ASP A 101 -3.98 10.44 -3.11
C ASP A 101 -4.98 9.71 -2.22
N ILE A 102 -6.26 9.63 -2.63
CA ILE A 102 -7.27 8.77 -2.01
C ILE A 102 -6.83 7.31 -2.07
N GLU A 103 -6.42 6.81 -3.24
CA GLU A 103 -5.98 5.42 -3.41
C GLU A 103 -4.76 5.09 -2.52
N PHE A 104 -3.78 5.99 -2.46
CA PHE A 104 -2.64 5.85 -1.56
C PHE A 104 -3.07 5.79 -0.10
N THR A 105 -4.00 6.66 0.31
CA THR A 105 -4.48 6.76 1.70
C THR A 105 -5.36 5.58 2.10
N ILE A 106 -6.12 4.99 1.17
CA ILE A 106 -6.88 3.75 1.42
C ILE A 106 -5.94 2.62 1.89
N ILE A 107 -4.73 2.55 1.35
CA ILE A 107 -3.74 1.53 1.71
C ILE A 107 -2.90 1.95 2.91
N ASN A 108 -2.26 3.12 2.84
CA ASN A 108 -1.20 3.56 3.78
C ASN A 108 -1.67 4.62 4.80
N GLY A 109 -2.96 4.92 4.85
CA GLY A 109 -3.51 5.94 5.75
C GLY A 109 -3.18 5.68 7.21
N THR A 110 -2.72 6.70 7.93
CA THR A 110 -2.43 6.62 9.36
C THR A 110 -3.55 7.29 10.13
N PHE A 111 -4.05 6.64 11.19
CA PHE A 111 -5.12 7.21 12.00
C PHE A 111 -4.64 8.41 12.82
N ASN A 112 -5.32 9.55 12.70
CA ASN A 112 -5.16 10.67 13.61
C ASN A 112 -6.50 11.36 13.87
N GLU A 113 -6.96 11.32 15.12
CA GLU A 113 -8.10 12.08 15.62
C GLU A 113 -7.59 13.17 16.58
N PRO A 114 -7.44 14.41 16.09
CA PRO A 114 -6.83 15.47 16.88
C PRO A 114 -7.85 16.08 17.85
N ALA A 115 -7.40 16.42 19.06
CA ALA A 115 -8.25 17.06 20.08
C ALA A 115 -8.67 18.51 19.69
N ASN A 116 -8.02 19.09 18.69
CA ASN A 116 -8.26 20.43 18.18
C ASN A 116 -7.76 20.56 16.73
N ASN A 117 -7.91 21.72 16.11
CA ASN A 117 -7.54 22.00 14.72
C ASN A 117 -6.04 22.29 14.49
N SER A 118 -5.15 21.97 15.45
CA SER A 118 -3.70 22.18 15.29
C SER A 118 -3.02 21.08 14.47
N THR A 119 -3.62 19.89 14.41
CA THR A 119 -3.18 18.79 13.56
C THR A 119 -4.35 18.33 12.69
N LYS A 120 -4.04 17.81 11.48
CA LYS A 120 -5.06 17.37 10.53
C LYS A 120 -5.68 16.05 10.96
N ARG A 121 -6.97 15.86 10.70
CA ARG A 121 -7.60 14.53 10.78
C ARG A 121 -7.04 13.65 9.67
N GLN A 122 -6.76 12.39 9.99
CA GLN A 122 -6.24 11.42 9.02
C GLN A 122 -6.98 10.10 9.17
N THR A 123 -7.55 9.61 8.07
CA THR A 123 -8.28 8.34 8.06
C THR A 123 -7.28 7.19 8.19
N ARG A 124 -7.64 6.17 8.97
CA ARG A 124 -6.92 4.90 9.00
C ARG A 124 -7.04 4.23 7.63
N GLY A 125 -5.93 3.77 7.07
CA GLY A 125 -5.86 2.93 5.87
C GLY A 125 -5.97 1.45 6.23
N LEU A 126 -6.00 0.60 5.21
CA LEU A 126 -6.17 -0.84 5.35
C LEU A 126 -5.03 -1.48 6.14
N LEU A 127 -3.77 -1.20 5.80
CA LEU A 127 -2.61 -1.82 6.48
C LEU A 127 -2.59 -1.44 7.96
N ALA A 128 -2.72 -0.15 8.25
CA ALA A 128 -2.78 0.36 9.63
C ALA A 128 -4.02 -0.12 10.42
N ALA A 129 -5.05 -0.63 9.74
CA ALA A 129 -6.21 -1.23 10.41
C ALA A 129 -5.94 -2.67 10.85
N ILE A 130 -5.11 -3.42 10.12
CA ILE A 130 -4.79 -4.82 10.43
C ILE A 130 -3.81 -4.85 11.61
N THR A 131 -4.19 -5.56 12.66
CA THR A 131 -3.43 -5.71 13.90
C THR A 131 -3.41 -7.15 14.43
N THR A 132 -4.44 -7.94 14.11
CA THR A 132 -4.59 -9.34 14.52
C THR A 132 -3.81 -10.26 13.57
N ASN A 133 -4.01 -10.09 12.26
CA ASN A 133 -3.43 -10.94 11.22
C ASN A 133 -2.20 -10.27 10.59
N VAL A 134 -1.22 -9.91 11.41
CA VAL A 134 0.05 -9.33 10.94
C VAL A 134 1.13 -10.38 11.08
N SER A 135 1.74 -10.73 9.94
CA SER A 135 2.89 -11.62 9.88
C SER A 135 4.07 -10.86 9.31
N ASP A 136 5.19 -10.90 10.02
CA ASP A 136 6.46 -10.35 9.55
C ASP A 136 7.39 -11.52 9.22
N VAL A 137 7.81 -11.59 7.96
CA VAL A 137 8.75 -12.62 7.50
C VAL A 137 10.20 -12.19 7.71
N ALA A 138 10.43 -10.89 7.96
CA ALA A 138 11.75 -10.44 8.32
C ALA A 138 12.16 -11.00 9.67
N VAL A 139 13.42 -11.41 9.77
CA VAL A 139 13.97 -11.99 10.99
C VAL A 139 14.98 -11.00 11.57
N ASN A 140 14.90 -10.81 12.89
CA ASN A 140 15.91 -10.14 13.72
C ASN A 140 16.32 -8.74 13.23
N SER A 141 15.52 -7.72 13.58
CA SER A 141 15.96 -6.33 13.47
C SER A 141 17.19 -6.09 14.34
N THR A 142 18.32 -5.86 13.69
CA THR A 142 19.65 -5.86 14.30
C THR A 142 20.33 -4.52 14.04
N ALA A 143 20.83 -3.89 15.10
CA ALA A 143 21.61 -2.66 14.98
C ALA A 143 23.05 -3.01 14.58
N LEU A 144 23.60 -2.29 13.59
CA LEU A 144 25.02 -2.42 13.24
C LEU A 144 25.90 -1.77 14.30
N ASP A 145 27.05 -2.40 14.56
CA ASP A 145 28.10 -1.83 15.41
C ASP A 145 28.87 -0.70 14.68
N GLY A 146 28.91 -0.75 13.34
CA GLY A 146 29.44 0.31 12.48
C GLY A 146 29.65 -0.13 11.02
N GLY A 147 30.08 0.80 10.16
CA GLY A 147 30.49 0.46 8.79
C GLY A 147 31.56 1.42 8.27
N SER A 148 32.65 0.87 7.73
CA SER A 148 33.80 1.63 7.23
C SER A 148 33.76 1.74 5.71
N SER A 149 33.72 2.97 5.20
CA SER A 149 33.75 3.29 3.76
C SER A 149 35.12 3.08 3.11
N SER A 150 36.19 2.92 3.90
CA SER A 150 37.53 2.65 3.36
C SER A 150 37.64 1.28 2.70
N ASP A 151 36.87 0.32 3.19
CA ASP A 151 36.96 -1.09 2.82
C ASP A 151 35.59 -1.71 2.52
N ASP A 152 34.53 -0.89 2.52
CA ASP A 152 33.13 -1.27 2.33
C ASP A 152 32.64 -2.36 3.31
N VAL A 153 33.22 -2.42 4.51
CA VAL A 153 32.93 -3.44 5.51
C VAL A 153 31.93 -2.92 6.54
N LEU A 154 30.90 -3.71 6.78
CA LEU A 154 29.96 -3.55 7.88
C LEU A 154 30.39 -4.46 9.04
N ALA A 155 30.33 -3.92 10.25
CA ALA A 155 30.69 -4.61 11.47
C ALA A 155 29.46 -4.83 12.34
N GLU A 156 29.27 -6.08 12.75
CA GLU A 156 28.28 -6.50 13.73
C GLU A 156 28.83 -7.77 14.38
N ALA A 157 28.89 -7.78 15.71
CA ALA A 157 29.36 -8.94 16.44
C ALA A 157 28.33 -10.10 16.41
N ALA A 158 28.67 -11.17 15.70
CA ALA A 158 27.90 -12.41 15.64
C ALA A 158 26.57 -12.34 14.87
N HIS A 159 26.60 -11.72 13.69
CA HIS A 159 25.43 -11.47 12.84
C HIS A 159 24.67 -12.72 12.39
N GLY A 160 25.31 -13.89 12.43
CA GLY A 160 24.70 -15.16 11.97
C GLY A 160 24.50 -15.27 10.45
N LEU A 161 24.63 -14.17 9.72
CA LEU A 161 24.54 -14.11 8.25
C LEU A 161 25.63 -14.92 7.54
N THR A 162 25.27 -15.43 6.38
CA THR A 162 26.11 -16.15 5.43
C THR A 162 26.07 -15.51 4.04
N ASP A 163 27.05 -15.82 3.20
CA ASP A 163 27.08 -15.29 1.83
C ASP A 163 25.83 -15.73 1.04
N GLY A 164 25.13 -14.75 0.47
CA GLY A 164 23.89 -14.95 -0.29
C GLY A 164 22.62 -14.59 0.48
N ASP A 165 22.68 -14.42 1.80
CA ASP A 165 21.55 -13.95 2.59
C ASP A 165 21.15 -12.54 2.15
N LYS A 166 19.87 -12.21 2.31
CA LYS A 166 19.31 -10.93 1.88
C LYS A 166 19.02 -10.07 3.10
N ILE A 167 19.46 -8.82 3.05
CA ILE A 167 19.16 -7.85 4.11
C ILE A 167 18.58 -6.56 3.53
N GLN A 168 17.84 -5.84 4.37
CA GLN A 168 17.40 -4.47 4.12
C GLN A 168 17.75 -3.58 5.30
N PHE A 169 18.09 -2.32 5.03
CA PHE A 169 18.19 -1.31 6.09
C PHE A 169 16.82 -0.71 6.40
N THR A 170 16.41 -0.73 7.67
CA THR A 170 15.22 -0.03 8.16
C THR A 170 15.56 1.37 8.69
N ALA A 171 16.81 1.58 9.10
CA ALA A 171 17.38 2.88 9.44
C ALA A 171 18.84 2.95 8.96
N LEU A 172 19.24 4.09 8.41
CA LEU A 172 20.61 4.30 7.91
C LEU A 172 21.03 5.77 8.07
N THR A 173 22.14 6.01 8.76
CA THR A 173 22.79 7.32 8.92
C THR A 173 24.25 7.21 8.48
N GLY A 174 24.59 7.87 7.37
CA GLY A 174 25.87 7.66 6.66
C GLY A 174 25.69 6.67 5.51
N GLY A 175 26.75 5.96 5.12
CA GLY A 175 26.68 4.91 4.09
C GLY A 175 26.25 5.38 2.70
N ALA A 176 26.61 6.60 2.26
CA ALA A 176 26.19 7.16 0.98
C ALA A 176 26.48 6.22 -0.19
N GLY A 177 25.42 5.71 -0.82
CA GLY A 177 25.46 4.61 -1.80
C GLY A 177 24.51 3.47 -1.41
N LEU A 178 24.21 3.35 -0.11
CA LEU A 178 23.19 2.46 0.44
C LEU A 178 21.87 3.21 0.67
N VAL A 179 20.75 2.49 0.56
CA VAL A 179 19.39 3.02 0.60
C VAL A 179 18.53 2.13 1.50
N ILE A 180 17.70 2.74 2.34
CA ILE A 180 16.73 2.03 3.18
C ILE A 180 15.67 1.32 2.33
N ASN A 181 15.12 0.21 2.83
CA ASN A 181 14.10 -0.61 2.15
C ASN A 181 14.53 -1.14 0.76
N MET A 182 15.83 -1.11 0.44
CA MET A 182 16.41 -1.76 -0.73
C MET A 182 17.11 -3.04 -0.30
N THR A 183 16.90 -4.13 -1.05
CA THR A 183 17.49 -5.42 -0.71
C THR A 183 18.91 -5.53 -1.21
N TYR A 184 19.79 -5.98 -0.32
CA TYR A 184 21.18 -6.26 -0.59
C TYR A 184 21.50 -7.73 -0.33
N PHE A 185 22.51 -8.25 -1.00
CA PHE A 185 23.03 -9.59 -0.78
C PHE A 185 24.30 -9.53 0.06
N VAL A 186 24.34 -10.32 1.12
CA VAL A 186 25.51 -10.49 1.97
C VAL A 186 26.62 -11.17 1.16
N VAL A 187 27.81 -10.60 1.20
CA VAL A 187 29.02 -11.16 0.59
C VAL A 187 30.21 -10.99 1.53
N THR A 188 31.21 -11.86 1.39
CA THR A 188 32.44 -11.82 2.19
C THR A 188 32.17 -11.89 3.70
N ALA A 189 31.12 -12.61 4.10
CA ALA A 189 30.70 -12.76 5.48
C ALA A 189 31.75 -13.50 6.30
N THR A 190 32.05 -12.94 7.48
CA THR A 190 32.85 -13.60 8.52
C THR A 190 31.97 -13.82 9.75
N THR A 191 32.54 -13.96 10.95
CA THR A 191 31.74 -14.05 12.18
C THR A 191 31.36 -12.69 12.77
N GLY A 192 32.00 -11.60 12.32
CA GLY A 192 31.83 -10.27 12.92
C GLY A 192 31.76 -9.13 11.91
N THR A 193 31.83 -9.45 10.63
CA THR A 193 31.83 -8.48 9.55
C THR A 193 31.29 -9.09 8.27
N PHE A 194 30.71 -8.24 7.43
CA PHE A 194 30.27 -8.62 6.10
C PHE A 194 30.32 -7.42 5.15
N GLN A 195 30.19 -7.68 3.86
CA GLN A 195 30.04 -6.66 2.82
C GLN A 195 28.70 -6.91 2.11
N LEU A 196 28.28 -5.95 1.29
CA LEU A 196 27.00 -6.00 0.58
C LEU A 196 27.18 -5.91 -0.92
N ALA A 197 26.37 -6.65 -1.67
CA ALA A 197 26.31 -6.60 -3.13
C ALA A 197 24.88 -6.27 -3.59
N ALA A 198 24.76 -5.63 -4.76
CA ALA A 198 23.46 -5.32 -5.36
C ALA A 198 22.79 -6.53 -6.02
N THR A 199 23.55 -7.60 -6.26
CA THR A 199 23.08 -8.85 -6.88
C THR A 199 23.67 -10.04 -6.16
N SER A 200 22.98 -11.17 -6.15
CA SER A 200 23.47 -12.43 -5.57
C SER A 200 24.86 -12.79 -6.13
N GLY A 201 25.84 -12.97 -5.24
CA GLY A 201 27.24 -13.27 -5.60
C GLY A 201 27.95 -12.15 -6.40
N GLY A 202 27.42 -10.93 -6.37
CA GLY A 202 28.00 -9.77 -7.06
C GLY A 202 29.24 -9.20 -6.36
N ALA A 203 29.79 -8.14 -6.95
CA ALA A 203 30.85 -7.36 -6.32
C ALA A 203 30.31 -6.56 -5.12
N ALA A 204 31.18 -6.32 -4.13
CA ALA A 204 30.88 -5.45 -3.01
C ALA A 204 30.54 -4.03 -3.49
N ILE A 205 29.54 -3.42 -2.87
CA ILE A 205 29.09 -2.06 -3.10
C ILE A 205 30.08 -1.10 -2.44
N ASP A 206 30.55 -0.14 -3.22
CA ASP A 206 31.33 1.00 -2.75
C ASP A 206 30.39 2.06 -2.13
N PHE A 207 30.47 2.24 -0.81
CA PHE A 207 29.76 3.32 -0.12
C PHE A 207 30.74 4.40 0.35
N THR A 208 30.41 5.65 0.04
CA THR A 208 31.38 6.76 0.06
C THR A 208 31.49 7.52 1.38
N THR A 209 30.73 7.13 2.40
CA THR A 209 30.79 7.70 3.76
C THR A 209 30.56 6.61 4.80
N ASP A 210 31.29 6.66 5.92
CA ASP A 210 31.10 5.70 7.02
C ASP A 210 29.65 5.65 7.52
N ILE A 211 29.23 4.48 7.99
CA ILE A 211 27.93 4.26 8.61
C ILE A 211 28.07 4.55 10.10
N SER A 212 27.36 5.59 10.56
CA SER A 212 27.40 6.06 11.95
C SER A 212 26.30 5.48 12.84
N ALA A 213 25.17 5.09 12.24
CA ALA A 213 24.10 4.34 12.88
C ALA A 213 23.26 3.67 11.80
N ALA A 214 22.96 2.39 11.95
CA ALA A 214 22.09 1.67 11.03
C ALA A 214 21.43 0.48 11.72
N THR A 215 20.24 0.13 11.24
CA THR A 215 19.50 -1.07 11.63
C THR A 215 19.14 -1.82 10.36
N TYR A 216 19.39 -3.11 10.34
CA TYR A 216 19.05 -3.99 9.23
C TYR A 216 18.22 -5.17 9.71
N GLU A 217 17.51 -5.77 8.77
CA GLU A 217 16.70 -6.97 8.95
C GLU A 217 17.05 -7.96 7.84
N GLU A 218 17.08 -9.25 8.20
CA GLU A 218 17.15 -10.31 7.20
C GLU A 218 15.78 -10.47 6.56
N VAL A 219 15.74 -10.47 5.23
CA VAL A 219 14.51 -10.50 4.44
C VAL A 219 14.53 -11.67 3.48
N THR A 220 13.35 -12.10 3.02
CA THR A 220 13.24 -13.20 2.07
C THR A 220 12.22 -12.90 0.97
N ASP A 221 12.33 -13.59 -0.16
CA ASP A 221 11.33 -13.46 -1.22
C ASP A 221 9.98 -14.03 -0.75
N LEU A 222 8.90 -13.53 -1.34
CA LEU A 222 7.58 -14.09 -1.12
C LEU A 222 7.52 -15.53 -1.65
N THR A 223 7.13 -16.48 -0.79
CA THR A 223 6.95 -17.89 -1.14
C THR A 223 5.50 -18.31 -1.01
N GLN A 224 5.14 -19.45 -1.62
CA GLN A 224 3.81 -20.04 -1.43
C GLN A 224 3.48 -20.27 0.06
N THR A 225 4.45 -20.70 0.87
CA THR A 225 4.26 -20.96 2.30
C THR A 225 3.87 -19.69 3.07
N HIS A 226 4.48 -18.54 2.77
CA HIS A 226 4.11 -17.29 3.44
C HIS A 226 2.67 -16.88 3.11
N VAL A 227 2.27 -17.02 1.84
CA VAL A 227 0.92 -16.68 1.39
C VAL A 227 -0.13 -17.58 2.04
N LEU A 228 0.09 -18.90 2.01
CA LEU A 228 -0.84 -19.88 2.59
C LEU A 228 -0.90 -19.76 4.12
N GLY A 229 0.23 -19.47 4.78
CA GLY A 229 0.29 -19.20 6.22
C GLY A 229 -0.56 -17.98 6.61
N LEU A 230 -0.37 -16.84 5.93
CA LEU A 230 -1.19 -15.66 6.17
C LEU A 230 -2.68 -15.95 5.96
N MET A 231 -3.04 -16.68 4.90
CA MET A 231 -4.44 -17.03 4.62
C MET A 231 -5.02 -17.95 5.68
N GLN A 232 -4.23 -18.88 6.21
CA GLN A 232 -4.64 -19.71 7.33
C GLN A 232 -4.93 -18.85 8.57
N ASP A 233 -4.05 -17.91 8.91
CA ASP A 233 -4.25 -17.01 10.06
C ASP A 233 -5.55 -16.19 9.92
N VAL A 234 -5.81 -15.65 8.73
CA VAL A 234 -7.04 -14.91 8.44
C VAL A 234 -8.28 -15.81 8.52
N TRP A 235 -8.22 -17.03 7.98
CA TRP A 235 -9.32 -18.00 8.03
C TRP A 235 -9.63 -18.44 9.47
N ASP A 236 -8.61 -18.76 10.26
CA ASP A 236 -8.74 -19.21 11.64
C ASP A 236 -9.35 -18.11 12.54
N ASN A 237 -9.12 -16.84 12.19
CA ASN A 237 -9.76 -15.68 12.80
C ASN A 237 -11.15 -15.32 12.24
N GLY A 238 -11.69 -16.16 11.34
CA GLY A 238 -13.04 -16.06 10.78
C GLY A 238 -13.18 -15.11 9.58
N GLY A 239 -12.07 -14.73 8.96
CA GLY A 239 -12.02 -13.92 7.75
C GLY A 239 -12.21 -14.72 6.46
N ILE A 240 -12.15 -14.03 5.31
CA ILE A 240 -12.23 -14.61 3.94
C ILE A 240 -13.38 -15.61 3.70
N GLY A 241 -14.50 -15.48 4.42
CA GLY A 241 -15.65 -16.37 4.31
C GLY A 241 -16.38 -16.27 2.97
N GLU A 242 -16.36 -15.09 2.34
CA GLU A 242 -16.91 -14.85 1.00
C GLU A 242 -15.80 -14.98 -0.05
N GLN A 243 -15.63 -16.19 -0.59
CA GLN A 243 -14.47 -16.54 -1.42
C GLN A 243 -14.38 -15.72 -2.73
N GLU A 244 -15.50 -15.23 -3.26
CA GLU A 244 -15.46 -14.44 -4.50
C GLU A 244 -14.85 -13.04 -4.31
N THR A 245 -14.85 -12.53 -3.08
CA THR A 245 -14.44 -11.15 -2.74
C THR A 245 -13.09 -11.09 -2.02
N ALA A 246 -12.52 -12.24 -1.70
CA ALA A 246 -11.18 -12.36 -1.14
C ALA A 246 -10.12 -12.03 -2.20
N VAL A 247 -9.28 -11.04 -1.88
CA VAL A 247 -8.27 -10.50 -2.80
C VAL A 247 -6.93 -10.38 -2.10
N ILE A 248 -5.86 -10.86 -2.75
CA ILE A 248 -4.49 -10.52 -2.40
C ILE A 248 -4.04 -9.28 -3.19
N ILE A 249 -3.65 -8.24 -2.47
CA ILE A 249 -3.19 -6.97 -3.01
C ILE A 249 -1.67 -6.94 -2.97
N ALA A 250 -1.04 -6.92 -4.15
CA ALA A 250 0.40 -6.97 -4.29
C ALA A 250 0.93 -5.81 -5.12
N ASN A 251 2.15 -5.36 -4.80
CA ASN A 251 2.93 -4.47 -5.65
C ASN A 251 3.56 -5.21 -6.85
N SER A 252 4.29 -4.49 -7.71
CA SER A 252 4.91 -5.07 -8.91
C SER A 252 5.95 -6.16 -8.63
N TRP A 253 6.74 -6.05 -7.56
CA TRP A 253 7.75 -7.04 -7.20
C TRP A 253 7.10 -8.32 -6.71
N ASN A 254 6.25 -8.20 -5.69
CA ASN A 254 5.53 -9.32 -5.09
C ASN A 254 4.57 -9.99 -6.08
N LYS A 255 4.01 -9.24 -7.04
CA LYS A 255 3.19 -9.83 -8.11
C LYS A 255 3.97 -10.80 -9.00
N ARG A 256 5.24 -10.49 -9.29
CA ARG A 256 6.11 -11.38 -10.06
C ARG A 256 6.44 -12.63 -9.26
N GLN A 257 6.77 -12.47 -7.98
CA GLN A 257 7.03 -13.60 -7.08
C GLN A 257 5.80 -14.51 -6.97
N LEU A 258 4.60 -13.96 -6.75
CA LEU A 258 3.35 -14.75 -6.77
C LEU A 258 3.18 -15.55 -8.07
N THR A 259 3.50 -14.96 -9.21
CA THR A 259 3.35 -15.64 -10.50
C THR A 259 4.38 -16.77 -10.64
N GLU A 260 5.61 -16.58 -10.16
CA GLU A 260 6.64 -17.64 -10.15
C GLU A 260 6.28 -18.76 -9.15
N GLU A 261 5.81 -18.42 -7.96
CA GLU A 261 5.48 -19.41 -6.92
C GLU A 261 4.28 -20.30 -7.31
N PHE A 262 3.20 -19.70 -7.85
CA PHE A 262 1.97 -20.44 -8.16
C PHE A 262 1.89 -20.94 -9.61
N LEU A 263 2.66 -20.38 -10.55
CA LEU A 263 2.62 -20.75 -11.97
C LEU A 263 4.03 -20.95 -12.58
N GLY A 264 5.11 -20.84 -11.82
CA GLY A 264 6.46 -21.03 -12.34
C GLY A 264 6.68 -22.46 -12.83
N VAL A 265 7.48 -22.62 -13.88
CA VAL A 265 7.85 -23.95 -14.41
C VAL A 265 8.71 -24.72 -13.40
N THR A 266 9.49 -23.98 -12.61
CA THR A 266 10.40 -24.44 -11.56
C THR A 266 9.65 -24.93 -10.32
N THR A 267 8.61 -24.21 -9.90
CA THR A 267 7.88 -24.46 -8.65
C THR A 267 6.60 -25.25 -8.87
N ALA A 268 5.66 -24.73 -9.69
CA ALA A 268 4.33 -25.31 -9.90
C ALA A 268 4.24 -26.22 -11.14
N GLY A 269 5.26 -26.21 -12.01
CA GLY A 269 5.33 -27.06 -13.20
C GLY A 269 4.34 -26.70 -14.30
N PHE A 270 3.82 -25.45 -14.31
CA PHE A 270 2.94 -24.96 -15.38
C PHE A 270 3.62 -25.08 -16.74
N ARG A 271 2.88 -25.49 -17.77
CA ARG A 271 3.38 -25.60 -19.14
C ARG A 271 2.46 -24.84 -20.09
N GLN A 272 3.06 -24.00 -20.91
CA GLN A 272 2.34 -23.25 -21.90
C GLN A 272 2.05 -24.13 -23.13
N ASP A 273 0.77 -24.25 -23.48
CA ASP A 273 0.34 -25.07 -24.62
C ASP A 273 0.52 -24.35 -25.98
N GLU A 274 0.50 -23.02 -25.99
CA GLU A 274 0.63 -22.20 -27.19
C GLU A 274 2.09 -21.85 -27.51
N ARG A 275 2.45 -21.92 -28.80
CA ARG A 275 3.81 -21.63 -29.29
C ARG A 275 3.98 -20.21 -29.85
N THR A 276 2.92 -19.42 -29.91
CA THR A 276 2.86 -18.11 -30.58
C THR A 276 2.59 -16.93 -29.65
N VAL A 277 2.04 -17.20 -28.46
CA VAL A 277 1.92 -16.25 -27.35
C VAL A 277 2.89 -16.71 -26.28
N GLY A 278 3.48 -15.81 -25.50
CA GLY A 278 4.46 -16.15 -24.46
C GLY A 278 4.17 -15.41 -23.16
N GLY A 279 4.36 -16.10 -22.04
CA GLY A 279 4.22 -15.53 -20.70
C GLY A 279 3.02 -16.05 -19.93
N VAL A 280 3.09 -15.89 -18.61
CA VAL A 280 2.06 -16.28 -17.65
C VAL A 280 1.69 -15.08 -16.81
N ASN A 281 0.40 -14.95 -16.49
CA ASN A 281 -0.08 -13.94 -15.57
C ASN A 281 -1.07 -14.59 -14.61
N LEU A 282 -0.71 -14.64 -13.33
CA LEU A 282 -1.61 -15.12 -12.30
C LEU A 282 -2.75 -14.10 -12.14
N GLN A 283 -4.01 -14.51 -12.22
CA GLN A 283 -5.13 -13.61 -11.92
C GLN A 283 -5.89 -14.06 -10.69
N THR A 284 -6.03 -15.37 -10.54
CA THR A 284 -6.62 -16.03 -9.39
C THR A 284 -5.84 -17.31 -9.10
N PHE A 285 -5.90 -17.80 -7.87
CA PHE A 285 -5.44 -19.14 -7.51
C PHE A 285 -6.38 -19.75 -6.49
N ASP A 286 -6.49 -21.06 -6.53
CA ASP A 286 -7.26 -21.84 -5.57
C ASP A 286 -6.33 -22.26 -4.42
N THR A 287 -6.78 -22.07 -3.20
CA THR A 287 -6.11 -22.48 -1.96
C THR A 287 -7.01 -23.42 -1.16
N ASP A 288 -6.49 -24.03 -0.09
CA ASP A 288 -7.30 -24.83 0.83
C ASP A 288 -8.43 -24.02 1.49
N PHE A 289 -8.32 -22.69 1.50
CA PHE A 289 -9.29 -21.75 2.07
C PHE A 289 -10.23 -21.13 1.03
N GLY A 290 -10.11 -21.53 -0.24
CA GLY A 290 -10.92 -21.03 -1.34
C GLY A 290 -10.12 -20.35 -2.45
N ARG A 291 -10.86 -19.79 -3.40
CA ARG A 291 -10.30 -19.02 -4.51
C ARG A 291 -9.94 -17.62 -4.06
N ILE A 292 -8.77 -17.14 -4.44
CA ILE A 292 -8.30 -15.78 -4.15
C ILE A 292 -8.01 -15.05 -5.45
N ASN A 293 -8.48 -13.81 -5.55
CA ASN A 293 -8.16 -12.93 -6.68
C ASN A 293 -6.88 -12.14 -6.41
N VAL A 294 -6.13 -11.79 -7.46
CA VAL A 294 -4.94 -10.94 -7.33
C VAL A 294 -5.22 -9.54 -7.85
N MET A 295 -5.08 -8.53 -6.99
CA MET A 295 -5.12 -7.12 -7.37
C MET A 295 -3.71 -6.52 -7.35
N LEU A 296 -3.28 -5.99 -8.49
CA LEU A 296 -2.04 -5.23 -8.58
C LEU A 296 -2.30 -3.80 -8.10
N ASN A 297 -1.64 -3.38 -7.02
CA ASN A 297 -1.68 -2.00 -6.55
C ASN A 297 -0.26 -1.48 -6.30
N ARG A 298 0.07 -0.33 -6.89
CA ARG A 298 1.41 0.27 -6.80
C ARG A 298 1.71 0.91 -5.45
N TYR A 299 0.68 1.20 -4.66
CA TYR A 299 0.81 1.89 -3.37
C TYR A 299 0.97 0.93 -2.19
N ILE A 300 0.82 -0.39 -2.41
CA ILE A 300 1.29 -1.37 -1.43
C ILE A 300 2.82 -1.21 -1.31
N PRO A 301 3.37 -1.08 -0.08
CA PRO A 301 4.82 -1.02 0.13
C PRO A 301 5.53 -2.22 -0.52
N GLN A 302 6.77 -2.02 -1.02
CA GLN A 302 7.46 -3.04 -1.80
C GLN A 302 7.72 -4.33 -0.99
N ASN A 303 7.97 -4.20 0.31
CA ASN A 303 8.23 -5.30 1.25
C ASN A 303 6.94 -5.95 1.82
N THR A 304 5.76 -5.59 1.29
CA THR A 304 4.47 -5.95 1.88
C THR A 304 3.50 -6.53 0.85
N VAL A 305 2.61 -7.40 1.31
CA VAL A 305 1.40 -7.87 0.61
C VAL A 305 0.24 -7.90 1.61
N ALA A 306 -0.98 -7.59 1.17
CA ALA A 306 -2.17 -7.67 2.01
C ALA A 306 -3.19 -8.66 1.42
N VAL A 307 -3.89 -9.39 2.28
CA VAL A 307 -5.11 -10.13 1.96
C VAL A 307 -6.29 -9.32 2.48
N ALA A 308 -7.31 -9.11 1.66
CA ALA A 308 -8.46 -8.30 2.04
C ALA A 308 -9.77 -8.85 1.48
N SER A 309 -10.82 -8.78 2.30
CA SER A 309 -12.21 -9.00 1.87
C SER A 309 -12.79 -7.69 1.35
N ILE A 310 -12.87 -7.52 0.03
CA ILE A 310 -13.25 -6.24 -0.59
C ILE A 310 -14.71 -5.87 -0.32
N ASP A 311 -15.58 -6.85 -0.06
CA ASP A 311 -17.00 -6.63 0.27
C ASP A 311 -17.21 -5.83 1.56
N GLU A 312 -16.26 -5.93 2.49
CA GLU A 312 -16.30 -5.19 3.76
C GLU A 312 -15.76 -3.75 3.62
N LEU A 313 -14.94 -3.50 2.60
CA LEU A 313 -14.32 -2.20 2.39
C LEU A 313 -15.30 -1.21 1.75
N ARG A 314 -15.57 -0.10 2.43
CA ARG A 314 -16.48 0.95 1.97
C ARG A 314 -15.90 2.33 2.19
N LEU A 315 -15.97 3.17 1.16
CA LEU A 315 -15.68 4.59 1.30
C LEU A 315 -16.90 5.32 1.89
N LYS A 316 -16.64 6.10 2.93
CA LYS A 316 -17.62 6.99 3.56
C LYS A 316 -17.28 8.44 3.19
N TRP A 317 -18.30 9.21 2.89
CA TRP A 317 -18.18 10.63 2.54
C TRP A 317 -19.11 11.46 3.43
N LEU A 318 -18.68 12.65 3.82
CA LEU A 318 -19.55 13.56 4.57
C LEU A 318 -20.72 14.02 3.69
N GLU A 319 -21.94 13.91 4.21
CA GLU A 319 -23.11 14.51 3.58
C GLU A 319 -23.11 16.02 3.81
N ARG A 320 -23.11 16.78 2.72
CA ARG A 320 -23.24 18.24 2.72
C ARG A 320 -24.40 18.63 1.82
N ALA A 321 -25.04 19.75 2.12
CA ALA A 321 -26.25 20.20 1.42
C ALA A 321 -26.08 20.42 -0.10
N ASP A 322 -24.85 20.66 -0.54
CA ASP A 322 -24.42 20.94 -1.92
C ASP A 322 -23.71 19.74 -2.59
N GLY A 323 -23.55 18.62 -1.88
CA GLY A 323 -22.90 17.40 -2.36
C GLY A 323 -21.68 16.99 -1.54
N ALA A 324 -21.35 15.70 -1.59
CA ALA A 324 -20.29 15.10 -0.79
C ALA A 324 -18.85 15.44 -1.27
N PHE A 325 -18.72 15.75 -2.55
CA PHE A 325 -17.50 16.27 -3.16
C PHE A 325 -17.90 17.32 -4.19
N VAL A 326 -17.39 18.53 -4.01
CA VAL A 326 -17.79 19.69 -4.81
C VAL A 326 -16.60 20.34 -5.49
N ILE A 327 -16.92 21.04 -6.58
CA ILE A 327 -16.01 21.98 -7.23
C ILE A 327 -16.74 23.31 -7.23
N GLU A 328 -16.17 24.30 -6.54
CA GLU A 328 -16.80 25.60 -6.34
C GLU A 328 -15.88 26.71 -6.79
N GLN A 329 -16.45 27.72 -7.46
CA GLN A 329 -15.70 28.90 -7.83
C GLN A 329 -15.48 29.79 -6.61
N ILE A 330 -14.22 30.01 -6.22
CA ILE A 330 -13.86 30.97 -5.16
C ILE A 330 -14.09 32.40 -5.66
N GLY A 331 -13.77 32.64 -6.94
CA GLY A 331 -14.04 33.89 -7.63
C GLY A 331 -12.87 34.38 -8.47
N ARG A 332 -12.73 35.70 -8.55
CA ARG A 332 -11.66 36.39 -9.27
C ARG A 332 -10.72 37.02 -8.26
N VAL A 333 -9.48 36.55 -8.20
CA VAL A 333 -8.46 37.07 -7.28
C VAL A 333 -7.29 37.59 -8.10
N GLY A 334 -7.17 38.91 -8.23
CA GLY A 334 -6.21 39.51 -9.16
C GLY A 334 -6.57 39.23 -10.63
N ALA A 335 -5.60 38.90 -11.47
CA ALA A 335 -5.78 38.67 -12.91
C ALA A 335 -6.03 37.19 -13.28
N LYS A 336 -6.80 36.47 -12.46
CA LYS A 336 -7.09 35.03 -12.61
C LYS A 336 -8.47 34.66 -12.08
N VAL A 337 -8.96 33.51 -12.53
CA VAL A 337 -10.14 32.81 -11.97
C VAL A 337 -9.64 31.63 -11.16
N GLU A 338 -10.23 31.41 -9.98
CA GLU A 338 -9.84 30.35 -9.04
C GLU A 338 -11.06 29.51 -8.63
N GLU A 339 -10.87 28.20 -8.62
CA GLU A 339 -11.84 27.18 -8.21
C GLU A 339 -11.22 26.28 -7.13
N GLN A 340 -12.03 25.83 -6.18
CA GLN A 340 -11.62 24.92 -5.12
C GLN A 340 -12.38 23.59 -5.19
N PHE A 341 -11.68 22.55 -4.77
CA PHE A 341 -12.22 21.21 -4.52
C PHE A 341 -12.40 21.05 -3.02
N TYR A 342 -13.58 20.60 -2.61
CA TYR A 342 -13.83 20.27 -1.21
C TYR A 342 -14.59 18.96 -1.10
N GLY A 343 -14.15 18.10 -0.19
CA GLY A 343 -14.90 16.94 0.26
C GLY A 343 -14.25 16.34 1.48
N GLU A 344 -15.02 15.59 2.26
CA GLU A 344 -14.49 14.85 3.40
C GLU A 344 -14.80 13.37 3.22
N TRP A 345 -13.81 12.52 3.41
CA TRP A 345 -13.92 11.10 3.15
C TRP A 345 -13.13 10.26 4.15
N GLY A 346 -13.49 8.99 4.30
CA GLY A 346 -12.76 8.04 5.11
C GLY A 346 -13.04 6.59 4.73
N LEU A 347 -12.23 5.69 5.25
CA LEU A 347 -12.34 4.25 5.00
C LEU A 347 -13.10 3.56 6.13
N MET A 348 -14.18 2.86 5.79
CA MET A 348 -14.74 1.81 6.64
C MET A 348 -14.13 0.48 6.16
N TYR A 349 -13.31 -0.14 7.01
CA TYR A 349 -12.64 -1.40 6.67
C TYR A 349 -13.41 -2.65 7.10
N GLY A 350 -14.56 -2.49 7.77
CA GLY A 350 -15.32 -3.62 8.31
C GLY A 350 -14.59 -4.30 9.45
N ASN A 351 -14.73 -5.62 9.55
CA ASN A 351 -14.05 -6.45 10.52
C ASN A 351 -12.56 -6.53 10.19
N GLU A 352 -11.75 -6.07 11.13
CA GLU A 352 -10.30 -6.09 11.06
C GLU A 352 -9.73 -7.50 10.81
N ARG A 353 -10.35 -8.53 11.40
CA ARG A 353 -9.93 -9.93 11.27
C ARG A 353 -10.20 -10.55 9.90
N SER A 354 -10.98 -9.88 9.06
CA SER A 354 -11.24 -10.33 7.68
C SER A 354 -10.08 -10.05 6.72
N HIS A 355 -9.09 -9.29 7.17
CA HIS A 355 -7.93 -8.87 6.39
C HIS A 355 -6.63 -9.37 7.04
N GLY A 356 -5.53 -9.40 6.28
CA GLY A 356 -4.22 -9.82 6.77
C GLY A 356 -3.08 -9.08 6.07
N GLU A 357 -1.98 -8.90 6.78
CA GLU A 357 -0.78 -8.21 6.30
C GLU A 357 0.43 -9.14 6.44
N LEU A 358 1.19 -9.25 5.34
CA LEU A 358 2.49 -9.91 5.31
C LEU A 358 3.55 -8.88 4.98
N SER A 359 4.50 -8.66 5.90
CA SER A 359 5.59 -7.68 5.78
C SER A 359 6.96 -8.37 5.84
N GLY A 360 8.05 -7.58 5.78
CA GLY A 360 9.42 -8.12 5.84
C GLY A 360 9.90 -8.85 4.58
N LEU A 361 9.22 -8.65 3.45
CA LEU A 361 9.60 -9.27 2.20
C LEU A 361 10.78 -8.53 1.56
N SER A 362 11.54 -9.27 0.75
CA SER A 362 12.53 -8.69 -0.14
C SER A 362 11.91 -7.65 -1.08
N THR A 363 12.75 -6.76 -1.55
CA THR A 363 12.44 -5.66 -2.44
C THR A 363 13.46 -5.61 -3.58
N ARG A 364 13.22 -4.71 -4.53
CA ARG A 364 14.13 -4.45 -5.64
C ARG A 364 14.87 -3.14 -5.47
#